data_AF-A0A9D6VH88-F1
#
_entry.id   AF-A0A9D6VH88-F1
#
_cell.length_a   1.000
_cell.length_b   1.000
_cell.length_c   1.000
_cell.angle_alpha   90.00
_cell.angle_beta   90.00
_cell.angle_gamma   90.00
#
_symmetry.space_group_name_H-M   'P 1'
#
loop_
_entity.id
_entity.type
_entity.pdbx_description
1 polymer ?
#
loop_
_entity_poly.entity_id
_entity_poly.type
_entity_poly.pdbx_seq_one_letter_code
_entity_poly.pdbx_strand_id
1 'polypeptide(L)'
;MCHFCTKHGDGGKWFENAANFAARMYSNRKKKTEKEEKFVQHMGSEALKIDPDHPEKSRMYATPPVITEDIADNPWAQQKMFETRSKFPYHLDSNGDVKIPKGAVVDLDIMFTDLLKEVVDATGVEADKVPQLKRKVASFMGNYHFGQVITLEETLDMLELTYPIGMMQCICRRETRGQMAPGEANFCFSLGVGIYKWERWPETFRGLTFLSVKEAKEMITHYNKKGLVHSLWTFNVPYIGGICNCEYPVCQGIRGRLDYGVESIILKGEWCAKPLYENCTGCGNCVRYCQFGAMSMQLSRNKVAIDMKKCFGCGQCEKHCPNSAIEMVERRKTPGISDLW
;
A
#
# COMPACT_ATOMS: atom_id res chain seq x y z
N MET A 1 2.47 -19.51 -6.01
CA MET A 1 2.93 -18.53 -5.02
C MET A 1 3.45 -17.35 -5.82
N CYS A 2 3.09 -16.11 -5.49
CA CYS A 2 3.51 -14.97 -6.31
C CYS A 2 5.04 -14.85 -6.31
N HIS A 3 5.60 -14.21 -7.35
CA HIS A 3 7.04 -14.00 -7.48
C HIS A 3 7.66 -13.39 -6.20
N PHE A 4 6.92 -12.51 -5.53
CA PHE A 4 7.39 -11.82 -4.35
C PHE A 4 7.45 -12.71 -3.10
N CYS A 5 6.41 -13.53 -2.84
CA CYS A 5 6.44 -14.57 -1.81
C CYS A 5 7.61 -15.54 -2.03
N THR A 6 7.88 -15.94 -3.28
CA THR A 6 9.03 -16.80 -3.59
C THR A 6 10.37 -16.14 -3.26
N LYS A 7 10.48 -14.82 -3.45
CA LYS A 7 11.73 -14.08 -3.25
C LYS A 7 11.95 -13.61 -1.80
N HIS A 8 10.88 -13.31 -1.06
CA HIS A 8 10.94 -12.60 0.22
C HIS A 8 10.18 -13.27 1.37
N GLY A 9 9.50 -14.40 1.13
CA GLY A 9 8.62 -15.04 2.11
C GLY A 9 9.23 -16.15 2.95
N ASP A 10 10.52 -16.48 2.82
CA ASP A 10 11.19 -17.54 3.60
C ASP A 10 10.42 -18.86 3.64
N GLY A 11 9.79 -19.23 2.51
CA GLY A 11 8.96 -20.45 2.38
C GLY A 11 7.46 -20.25 2.67
N GLY A 12 7.05 -19.05 3.11
CA GLY A 12 5.67 -18.64 3.36
C GLY A 12 5.26 -17.37 2.58
N LYS A 13 4.28 -16.64 3.11
CA LYS A 13 3.84 -15.37 2.52
C LYS A 13 4.88 -14.29 2.82
N TRP A 14 5.18 -13.44 1.84
CA TRP A 14 6.22 -12.41 2.02
C TRP A 14 5.98 -11.49 3.22
N PHE A 15 4.73 -11.17 3.50
CA PHE A 15 4.38 -10.27 4.58
C PHE A 15 4.43 -10.91 5.96
N GLU A 16 4.51 -12.23 6.07
CA GLU A 16 4.69 -12.93 7.35
C GLU A 16 6.18 -12.94 7.78
N ASN A 17 7.10 -12.51 6.90
CA ASN A 17 8.52 -12.46 7.21
C ASN A 17 8.88 -11.29 8.14
N ALA A 18 9.25 -11.61 9.38
CA ALA A 18 9.69 -10.65 10.40
C ALA A 18 10.84 -9.71 9.92
N ALA A 19 11.73 -10.18 9.04
CA ALA A 19 12.83 -9.39 8.50
C ALA A 19 12.36 -8.20 7.65
N ASN A 20 11.15 -8.26 7.07
CA ASN A 20 10.56 -7.16 6.30
C ASN A 20 10.07 -6.01 7.18
N PHE A 21 9.97 -6.22 8.50
CA PHE A 21 9.59 -5.21 9.49
C PHE A 21 10.79 -4.75 10.32
N ALA A 22 11.77 -5.63 10.50
CA ALA A 22 13.03 -5.30 11.15
C ALA A 22 13.86 -4.42 10.22
N ALA A 23 13.95 -3.13 10.53
CA ALA A 23 14.91 -2.30 9.83
C ALA A 23 16.32 -2.87 10.03
N ARG A 24 17.08 -3.01 8.94
CA ARG A 24 18.55 -3.11 8.96
C ARG A 24 19.22 -1.82 9.51
N MET A 25 18.53 -1.04 10.35
CA MET A 25 18.99 0.13 11.09
C MET A 25 20.04 -0.20 12.17
N TYR A 26 20.37 -1.48 12.39
CA TYR A 26 21.48 -1.87 13.26
C TYR A 26 22.84 -1.97 12.55
N SER A 27 22.91 -1.73 11.24
CA SER A 27 24.18 -1.75 10.50
C SER A 27 25.05 -0.48 10.65
N ASN A 28 24.69 0.46 11.54
CA ASN A 28 25.49 1.66 11.81
C ASN A 28 25.69 1.96 13.32
N ARG A 29 25.91 0.93 14.15
CA ARG A 29 26.23 1.10 15.59
C ARG A 29 27.47 1.99 15.85
N LYS A 30 28.40 2.13 14.90
CA LYS A 30 29.62 2.94 15.09
C LYS A 30 29.41 4.46 15.01
N LYS A 31 28.28 4.96 14.49
CA LYS A 31 28.00 6.41 14.37
C LYS A 31 27.07 6.96 15.47
N LYS A 32 26.60 6.11 16.42
CA LYS A 32 25.59 6.48 17.41
C LYS A 32 26.18 7.32 18.57
N THR A 33 27.39 7.00 19.00
CA THR A 33 28.04 7.66 20.15
C THR A 33 28.34 9.14 19.90
N GLU A 34 28.74 9.52 18.68
CA GLU A 34 29.02 10.93 18.34
C GLU A 34 27.74 11.78 18.14
N LYS A 35 26.59 11.16 17.85
CA LYS A 35 25.31 11.88 17.64
C LYS A 35 24.51 12.05 18.92
N GLU A 36 24.60 11.12 19.87
CA GLU A 36 23.89 11.21 21.15
C GLU A 36 24.41 12.38 22.01
N GLU A 37 25.72 12.65 22.02
CA GLU A 37 26.29 13.79 22.75
C GLU A 37 25.81 15.16 22.24
N LYS A 38 25.58 15.29 20.92
CA LYS A 38 25.07 16.54 20.32
C LYS A 38 23.56 16.72 20.48
N PHE A 39 22.79 15.64 20.55
CA PHE A 39 21.33 15.68 20.66
C PHE A 39 20.88 16.04 22.08
N VAL A 40 21.57 15.54 23.11
CA VAL A 40 21.24 15.83 24.53
C VAL A 40 21.56 17.29 24.92
N GLN A 41 22.51 17.94 24.26
CA GLN A 41 22.81 19.36 24.52
C GLN A 41 21.73 20.35 24.02
N HIS A 42 20.85 19.95 23.08
CA HIS A 42 19.94 20.89 22.40
C HIS A 42 18.49 20.88 22.87
N MET A 43 18.05 19.85 23.59
CA MET A 43 16.66 19.73 24.07
C MET A 43 16.69 19.51 25.58
N GLY A 44 16.53 20.59 26.33
CA GLY A 44 16.37 20.56 27.78
C GLY A 44 15.29 19.56 28.20
N SER A 45 15.59 18.83 29.27
CA SER A 45 14.79 17.73 29.81
C SER A 45 13.48 18.20 30.42
N GLU A 46 12.37 18.14 29.68
CA GLU A 46 11.04 18.04 30.30
C GLU A 46 10.03 17.43 29.33
N ALA A 47 9.31 16.40 29.79
CA ALA A 47 8.33 15.66 29.00
C ALA A 47 6.99 16.41 28.93
N LEU A 48 6.46 16.62 27.73
CA LEU A 48 5.16 17.26 27.47
C LEU A 48 4.00 16.38 27.98
N LYS A 49 3.19 16.92 28.91
CA LYS A 49 1.88 16.37 29.31
C LYS A 49 0.78 17.03 28.48
N ILE A 50 -0.13 16.24 27.93
CA ILE A 50 -1.28 16.72 27.13
C ILE A 50 -2.54 16.74 28.01
N ASP A 51 -3.22 17.88 28.04
CA ASP A 51 -4.51 18.09 28.71
C ASP A 51 -5.67 17.76 27.75
N PRO A 52 -6.61 16.87 28.12
CA PRO A 52 -7.67 16.39 27.23
C PRO A 52 -8.73 17.42 26.84
N ASP A 53 -8.85 18.57 27.52
CA ASP A 53 -9.94 19.52 27.24
C ASP A 53 -9.58 20.66 26.27
N HIS A 54 -8.30 20.86 25.93
CA HIS A 54 -7.87 21.92 24.99
C HIS A 54 -6.65 21.50 24.12
N PRO A 55 -6.85 21.01 22.88
CA PRO A 55 -5.78 20.39 22.09
C PRO A 55 -4.84 21.36 21.34
N GLU A 56 -4.99 22.69 21.46
CA GLU A 56 -4.33 23.63 20.54
C GLU A 56 -2.90 24.09 20.90
N LYS A 57 -2.28 23.63 22.00
CA LYS A 57 -0.95 24.14 22.40
C LYS A 57 0.17 23.12 22.25
N SER A 58 0.62 22.88 21.02
CA SER A 58 2.01 22.45 20.75
C SER A 58 2.42 22.65 19.28
N ARG A 59 2.48 23.90 18.81
CA ARG A 59 3.23 24.23 17.59
C ARG A 59 4.66 24.63 17.96
N MET A 60 5.63 23.81 17.58
CA MET A 60 7.02 24.27 17.39
C MET A 60 7.39 24.11 15.92
N TYR A 61 7.65 25.24 15.25
CA TYR A 61 8.33 25.27 13.95
C TYR A 61 9.83 25.25 14.21
N ALA A 62 10.49 24.15 13.88
CA ALA A 62 11.94 24.13 13.70
C ALA A 62 12.22 23.50 12.33
N THR A 63 12.86 24.25 11.44
CA THR A 63 13.42 23.75 10.18
C THR A 63 14.56 22.76 10.49
N PRO A 64 14.43 21.46 10.18
CA PRO A 64 15.46 20.48 10.51
C PRO A 64 16.59 20.45 9.47
N PRO A 65 17.80 20.01 9.86
CA PRO A 65 18.97 20.02 9.00
C PRO A 65 18.91 18.91 7.92
N VAL A 66 19.32 19.26 6.70
CA VAL A 66 19.45 18.33 5.57
C VAL A 66 20.69 17.46 5.77
N ILE A 67 20.52 16.14 5.83
CA ILE A 67 21.64 15.19 5.83
C ILE A 67 22.01 14.89 4.38
N THR A 68 23.02 15.57 3.87
CA THR A 68 23.78 15.16 2.68
C THR A 68 24.82 14.14 3.12
N GLU A 69 24.67 12.86 2.77
CA GLU A 69 25.78 11.90 2.91
C GLU A 69 26.65 11.96 1.64
N ASP A 70 27.97 12.00 1.87
CA ASP A 70 29.01 12.33 0.91
C ASP A 70 29.09 11.41 -0.31
N ILE A 71 29.35 12.10 -1.42
CA ILE A 71 29.47 11.65 -2.81
C ILE A 71 30.83 11.00 -3.00
N ALA A 72 30.86 9.75 -3.45
CA ALA A 72 32.00 9.19 -4.17
C ALA A 72 31.54 8.13 -5.18
N ASP A 73 31.90 8.40 -6.44
CA ASP A 73 31.93 7.55 -7.63
C ASP A 73 30.59 6.92 -8.07
N ASN A 74 29.92 7.62 -9.00
CA ASN A 74 28.77 7.12 -9.73
C ASN A 74 29.21 6.47 -11.06
N PRO A 75 29.28 5.12 -11.16
CA PRO A 75 29.58 4.43 -12.42
C PRO A 75 28.45 4.54 -13.48
N TRP A 76 27.34 5.23 -13.18
CA TRP A 76 26.14 5.32 -14.03
C TRP A 76 26.00 6.66 -14.78
N ALA A 77 27.05 7.49 -14.81
CA ALA A 77 27.05 8.84 -15.41
C ALA A 77 26.80 8.90 -16.94
N GLN A 78 26.55 7.77 -17.61
CA GLN A 78 26.39 7.68 -19.07
C GLN A 78 24.99 7.27 -19.55
N GLN A 79 24.01 7.09 -18.66
CA GLN A 79 22.64 6.74 -19.07
C GLN A 79 21.77 8.00 -19.30
N LYS A 80 20.92 7.97 -20.34
CA LYS A 80 20.00 9.06 -20.68
C LYS A 80 19.04 9.30 -19.51
N MET A 81 19.13 10.47 -18.91
CA MET A 81 18.26 10.89 -17.80
C MET A 81 16.94 11.44 -18.34
N PHE A 82 15.86 11.06 -17.68
CA PHE A 82 14.50 11.54 -17.93
C PHE A 82 13.96 12.23 -16.67
N GLU A 83 12.99 13.12 -16.85
CA GLU A 83 12.32 13.82 -15.76
C GLU A 83 10.81 13.56 -15.81
N THR A 84 10.17 13.45 -14.65
CA THR A 84 8.69 13.44 -14.55
C THR A 84 8.12 14.86 -14.65
N ARG A 85 6.79 15.01 -14.68
CA ARG A 85 6.11 16.33 -14.67
C ARG A 85 6.51 17.17 -13.46
N SER A 86 6.69 16.56 -12.30
CA SER A 86 7.20 17.18 -11.07
C SER A 86 8.74 17.27 -11.01
N LYS A 87 9.45 17.05 -12.13
CA LYS A 87 10.90 17.16 -12.27
C LYS A 87 11.70 16.16 -11.43
N PHE A 88 11.16 14.97 -11.18
CA PHE A 88 11.93 13.91 -10.53
C PHE A 88 12.78 13.14 -11.55
N PRO A 89 14.09 12.97 -11.30
CA PRO A 89 14.99 12.32 -12.25
C PRO A 89 14.89 10.80 -12.18
N TYR A 90 14.84 10.15 -13.34
CA TYR A 90 14.94 8.69 -13.48
C TYR A 90 15.69 8.30 -14.76
N HIS A 91 16.16 7.06 -14.81
CA HIS A 91 16.70 6.47 -16.03
C HIS A 91 16.04 5.12 -16.30
N LEU A 92 16.18 4.64 -17.54
CA LEU A 92 15.75 3.31 -17.94
C LEU A 92 16.98 2.41 -18.04
N ASP A 93 16.93 1.23 -17.45
CA ASP A 93 17.99 0.23 -17.65
C ASP A 93 17.88 -0.47 -19.02
N SER A 94 18.77 -1.43 -19.28
CA SER A 94 18.81 -2.18 -20.55
C SER A 94 17.52 -2.95 -20.85
N ASN A 95 16.68 -3.20 -19.83
CA ASN A 95 15.40 -3.90 -19.96
C ASN A 95 14.22 -2.93 -20.08
N GLY A 96 14.47 -1.62 -20.00
CA GLY A 96 13.45 -0.58 -20.00
C GLY A 96 12.81 -0.35 -18.63
N ASP A 97 13.46 -0.81 -17.56
CA ASP A 97 12.96 -0.67 -16.18
C ASP A 97 13.34 0.69 -15.59
N VAL A 98 12.43 1.27 -14.81
CA VAL A 98 12.63 2.58 -14.17
C VAL A 98 13.57 2.43 -12.98
N LYS A 99 14.65 3.20 -12.98
CA LYS A 99 15.62 3.28 -11.89
C LYS A 99 15.81 4.73 -11.44
N ILE A 100 15.76 4.93 -10.14
CA ILE A 100 16.04 6.23 -9.52
C ILE A 100 17.56 6.37 -9.32
N PRO A 101 18.18 7.50 -9.72
CA PRO A 101 19.60 7.75 -9.46
C PRO A 101 19.92 7.70 -7.96
N LYS A 102 21.07 7.11 -7.60
CA LYS A 102 21.53 7.11 -6.21
C LYS A 102 21.75 8.56 -5.73
N GLY A 103 21.13 8.92 -4.62
CA GLY A 103 21.21 10.27 -4.03
C GLY A 103 20.10 11.25 -4.47
N ALA A 104 19.23 10.86 -5.41
CA ALA A 104 18.10 11.70 -5.78
C ALA A 104 17.05 11.75 -4.65
N VAL A 105 16.64 12.97 -4.27
CA VAL A 105 15.50 13.18 -3.37
C VAL A 105 14.23 13.10 -4.23
N VAL A 106 13.49 12.00 -4.07
CA VAL A 106 12.28 11.72 -4.84
C VAL A 106 11.16 11.35 -3.89
N ASP A 107 10.00 11.97 -4.10
CA ASP A 107 8.76 11.52 -3.48
C ASP A 107 8.15 10.40 -4.35
N LEU A 108 8.14 9.17 -3.83
CA LEU A 108 7.71 7.98 -4.57
C LEU A 108 6.21 8.03 -4.93
N ASP A 109 5.39 8.66 -4.08
CA ASP A 109 3.95 8.75 -4.30
C ASP A 109 3.64 9.76 -5.42
N ILE A 110 4.31 10.92 -5.40
CA ILE A 110 4.16 11.93 -6.46
C ILE A 110 4.72 11.39 -7.79
N MET A 111 5.88 10.73 -7.76
CA MET A 111 6.46 10.11 -8.95
C MET A 111 5.53 9.04 -9.52
N PHE A 112 4.90 8.21 -8.69
CA PHE A 112 3.87 7.27 -9.14
C PHE A 112 2.70 7.99 -9.81
N THR A 113 2.16 9.04 -9.17
CA THR A 113 1.04 9.81 -9.72
C THR A 113 1.38 10.42 -11.07
N ASP A 114 2.59 10.95 -11.26
CA ASP A 114 3.05 11.48 -12.55
C ASP A 114 3.12 10.39 -13.63
N LEU A 115 3.75 9.26 -13.31
CA LEU A 115 3.91 8.14 -14.23
C LEU A 115 2.55 7.51 -14.59
N LEU A 116 1.63 7.43 -13.62
CA LEU A 116 0.29 6.94 -13.87
C LEU A 116 -0.50 7.92 -14.74
N LYS A 117 -0.36 9.23 -14.52
CA LYS A 117 -0.98 10.26 -15.38
C LYS A 117 -0.54 10.14 -16.83
N GLU A 118 0.73 9.80 -17.11
CA GLU A 118 1.17 9.52 -18.49
C GLU A 118 0.36 8.37 -19.12
N VAL A 119 0.09 7.30 -18.37
CA VAL A 119 -0.76 6.19 -18.83
C VAL A 119 -2.19 6.64 -19.04
N VAL A 120 -2.75 7.40 -18.09
CA VAL A 120 -4.12 7.92 -18.14
C VAL A 120 -4.32 8.77 -19.40
N ASP A 121 -3.42 9.74 -19.62
CA ASP A 121 -3.51 10.68 -20.74
C ASP A 121 -3.34 9.99 -22.09
N ALA A 122 -2.53 8.92 -22.15
CA ALA A 122 -2.37 8.11 -23.35
C ALA A 122 -3.54 7.14 -23.58
N THR A 123 -4.28 6.75 -22.53
CA THR A 123 -5.37 5.77 -22.62
C THR A 123 -6.54 6.36 -23.41
N GLY A 124 -6.83 5.79 -24.57
CA GLY A 124 -7.89 6.25 -25.47
C GLY A 124 -7.45 7.31 -26.49
N VAL A 125 -6.19 7.77 -26.45
CA VAL A 125 -5.62 8.73 -27.41
C VAL A 125 -4.45 8.12 -28.17
N GLU A 126 -3.46 7.58 -27.46
CA GLU A 126 -2.20 7.05 -28.03
C GLU A 126 -2.03 5.56 -27.71
N ALA A 127 -2.92 4.72 -28.25
CA ALA A 127 -3.00 3.30 -27.93
C ALA A 127 -1.68 2.52 -28.09
N ASP A 128 -0.83 2.91 -29.06
CA ASP A 128 0.43 2.22 -29.35
C ASP A 128 1.49 2.40 -28.26
N LYS A 129 1.46 3.51 -27.52
CA LYS A 129 2.43 3.81 -26.45
C LYS A 129 2.02 3.25 -25.10
N VAL A 130 0.72 2.98 -24.93
CA VAL A 130 0.13 2.50 -23.68
C VAL A 130 0.84 1.24 -23.13
N PRO A 131 1.18 0.20 -23.91
CA PRO A 131 1.89 -0.97 -23.38
C PRO A 131 3.26 -0.64 -22.77
N GLN A 132 4.00 0.28 -23.38
CA GLN A 132 5.33 0.69 -22.91
C GLN A 132 5.22 1.52 -21.63
N LEU A 133 4.26 2.45 -21.57
CA LEU A 133 3.98 3.26 -20.38
C LEU A 133 3.49 2.39 -19.21
N LYS A 134 2.63 1.40 -19.46
CA LYS A 134 2.22 0.42 -18.44
C LYS A 134 3.42 -0.36 -17.91
N ARG A 135 4.34 -0.78 -18.79
CA ARG A 135 5.55 -1.51 -18.38
C ARG A 135 6.47 -0.64 -17.51
N LYS A 136 6.60 0.65 -17.84
CA LYS A 136 7.32 1.67 -17.06
C LYS A 136 6.74 1.82 -15.64
N VAL A 137 5.43 2.05 -15.52
CA VAL A 137 4.75 2.12 -14.21
C VAL A 137 4.88 0.80 -13.46
N ALA A 138 4.71 -0.32 -14.17
CA ALA A 138 4.76 -1.64 -13.56
C ALA A 138 6.13 -1.94 -12.96
N SER A 139 7.19 -1.52 -13.64
CA SER A 139 8.58 -1.63 -13.20
C SER A 139 8.86 -0.77 -11.96
N PHE A 140 8.39 0.48 -11.96
CA PHE A 140 8.51 1.36 -10.80
C PHE A 140 7.82 0.76 -9.57
N MET A 141 6.55 0.38 -9.72
CA MET A 141 5.73 -0.14 -8.61
C MET A 141 6.27 -1.46 -8.06
N GLY A 142 6.66 -2.39 -8.95
CA GLY A 142 7.23 -3.67 -8.54
C GLY A 142 8.57 -3.55 -7.79
N ASN A 143 9.30 -2.44 -7.97
CA ASN A 143 10.59 -2.21 -7.30
C ASN A 143 10.50 -1.33 -6.04
N TYR A 144 9.53 -0.41 -5.97
CA TYR A 144 9.51 0.62 -4.93
C TYR A 144 8.22 0.62 -4.09
N HIS A 145 7.07 0.41 -4.70
CA HIS A 145 5.78 0.58 -4.04
C HIS A 145 4.71 -0.29 -4.72
N PHE A 146 4.35 -1.43 -4.16
CA PHE A 146 3.21 -2.20 -4.63
C PHE A 146 2.37 -2.68 -3.46
N GLY A 147 1.11 -2.98 -3.75
CA GLY A 147 0.13 -3.50 -2.82
C GLY A 147 -0.13 -5.00 -3.03
N GLN A 148 -0.59 -5.70 -2.00
CA GLN A 148 -1.28 -6.98 -2.14
C GLN A 148 -2.59 -6.93 -1.35
N VAL A 149 -3.68 -7.41 -1.95
CA VAL A 149 -4.96 -7.58 -1.25
C VAL A 149 -4.83 -8.70 -0.22
N ILE A 150 -5.29 -8.44 1.01
CA ILE A 150 -5.24 -9.38 2.13
C ILE A 150 -6.62 -9.51 2.77
N THR A 151 -6.86 -10.62 3.48
CA THR A 151 -8.12 -10.81 4.21
C THR A 151 -8.14 -10.02 5.53
N LEU A 152 -9.29 -10.00 6.20
CA LEU A 152 -9.39 -9.41 7.54
C LEU A 152 -8.44 -10.10 8.50
N GLU A 153 -8.46 -11.43 8.53
CA GLU A 153 -7.66 -12.24 9.44
C GLU A 153 -6.17 -11.94 9.26
N GLU A 154 -5.70 -11.95 8.01
CA GLU A 154 -4.31 -11.60 7.68
C GLU A 154 -3.99 -10.16 8.11
N THR A 155 -4.93 -9.23 7.97
CA THR A 155 -4.73 -7.84 8.43
C THR A 155 -4.61 -7.76 9.94
N LEU A 156 -5.40 -8.53 10.69
CA LEU A 156 -5.36 -8.53 12.16
C LEU A 156 -4.06 -9.15 12.67
N ASP A 157 -3.58 -10.23 12.04
CA ASP A 157 -2.29 -10.86 12.36
C ASP A 157 -1.13 -9.89 12.08
N MET A 158 -1.19 -9.18 10.96
CA MET A 158 -0.20 -8.16 10.60
C MET A 158 -0.09 -7.02 11.62
N LEU A 159 -1.19 -6.63 12.26
CA LEU A 159 -1.18 -5.63 13.32
C LEU A 159 -0.52 -6.15 14.62
N GLU A 160 -0.48 -7.46 14.84
CA GLU A 160 0.25 -8.04 15.99
C GLU A 160 1.76 -8.11 15.74
N LEU A 161 2.16 -8.34 14.49
CA LEU A 161 3.56 -8.46 14.10
C LEU A 161 4.30 -7.12 14.02
N THR A 162 3.57 -6.00 14.05
CA THR A 162 4.13 -4.68 13.74
C THR A 162 3.97 -3.67 14.86
N TYR A 163 5.05 -2.93 15.08
CA TYR A 163 5.06 -1.78 15.97
C TYR A 163 6.13 -0.77 15.51
N PRO A 164 5.88 0.54 15.62
CA PRO A 164 4.61 1.20 15.96
C PRO A 164 3.55 1.12 14.84
N ILE A 165 2.29 1.41 15.21
CA ILE A 165 1.18 1.59 14.28
C ILE A 165 0.72 3.04 14.35
N GLY A 166 0.62 3.71 13.21
CA GLY A 166 0.04 5.03 13.16
C GLY A 166 -0.98 5.18 12.04
N MET A 167 -2.07 5.85 12.36
CA MET A 167 -3.12 6.22 11.46
C MET A 167 -2.76 7.55 10.79
N MET A 168 -2.96 7.60 9.48
CA MET A 168 -2.70 8.77 8.67
C MET A 168 -3.81 8.99 7.64
N GLN A 169 -3.82 10.19 7.09
CA GLN A 169 -4.76 10.54 6.05
C GLN A 169 -4.41 9.85 4.73
N CYS A 170 -5.42 9.29 4.08
CA CYS A 170 -5.30 8.57 2.83
C CYS A 170 -5.15 9.56 1.67
N ILE A 171 -3.99 9.54 1.02
CA ILE A 171 -3.69 10.40 -0.14
C ILE A 171 -4.71 10.22 -1.26
N CYS A 172 -5.14 8.98 -1.55
CA CYS A 172 -6.13 8.70 -2.59
C CYS A 172 -7.47 9.40 -2.32
N ARG A 173 -7.95 9.40 -1.07
CA ARG A 173 -9.21 10.06 -0.69
C ARG A 173 -9.09 11.57 -0.73
N ARG A 174 -7.94 12.10 -0.32
CA ARG A 174 -7.64 13.52 -0.41
C ARG A 174 -7.72 14.01 -1.85
N GLU A 175 -7.05 13.31 -2.76
CA GLU A 175 -7.05 13.67 -4.18
C GLU A 175 -8.41 13.47 -4.86
N THR A 176 -9.06 12.33 -4.63
CA THR A 176 -10.29 11.98 -5.36
C THR A 176 -11.57 12.58 -4.77
N ARG A 177 -11.64 12.76 -3.45
CA ARG A 177 -12.83 13.26 -2.74
C ARG A 177 -12.62 14.63 -2.10
N GLY A 178 -11.43 15.23 -2.19
CA GLY A 178 -11.16 16.55 -1.60
C GLY A 178 -11.21 16.59 -0.07
N GLN A 179 -11.09 15.44 0.61
CA GLN A 179 -11.20 15.30 2.06
C GLN A 179 -9.92 15.78 2.76
N MET A 180 -9.74 17.09 2.88
CA MET A 180 -8.49 17.72 3.32
C MET A 180 -8.49 18.12 4.80
N ALA A 181 -9.63 18.09 5.49
CA ALA A 181 -9.68 18.55 6.88
C ALA A 181 -8.99 17.55 7.82
N PRO A 182 -8.39 18.01 8.93
CA PRO A 182 -7.82 17.12 9.94
C PRO A 182 -8.83 16.10 10.45
N GLY A 183 -8.46 14.83 10.56
CA GLY A 183 -9.36 13.74 10.98
C GLY A 183 -10.24 13.16 9.86
N GLU A 184 -10.35 13.85 8.72
CA GLU A 184 -10.93 13.26 7.52
C GLU A 184 -9.93 12.31 6.83
N ALA A 185 -10.46 11.38 6.03
CA ALA A 185 -9.68 10.44 5.24
C ALA A 185 -8.72 9.52 6.02
N ASN A 186 -8.94 9.26 7.31
CA ASN A 186 -8.12 8.38 8.16
C ASN A 186 -8.26 6.86 7.85
N PHE A 187 -7.91 6.45 6.63
CA PHE A 187 -8.05 5.08 6.12
C PHE A 187 -6.70 4.40 5.82
N CYS A 188 -5.59 5.11 6.02
CA CYS A 188 -4.25 4.58 5.82
C CYS A 188 -3.58 4.36 7.18
N PHE A 189 -2.94 3.21 7.36
CA PHE A 189 -2.18 2.88 8.55
C PHE A 189 -0.73 2.70 8.13
N SER A 190 0.16 3.53 8.64
CA SER A 190 1.58 3.30 8.52
C SER A 190 2.01 2.25 9.55
N LEU A 191 2.85 1.32 9.11
CA LEU A 191 3.38 0.25 9.95
C LEU A 191 4.88 0.41 10.14
N GLY A 192 5.34 0.09 11.35
CA GLY A 192 6.75 -0.06 11.67
C GLY A 192 7.53 1.25 11.79
N VAL A 193 8.84 1.10 11.98
CA VAL A 193 9.77 2.22 12.26
C VAL A 193 9.91 3.24 11.13
N GLY A 194 9.43 2.93 9.92
CA GLY A 194 9.35 3.89 8.81
C GLY A 194 8.54 5.13 9.16
N ILE A 195 7.61 5.00 10.10
CA ILE A 195 6.79 6.10 10.61
C ILE A 195 7.61 7.19 11.31
N TYR A 196 8.73 6.82 11.95
CA TYR A 196 9.58 7.76 12.66
C TYR A 196 10.45 8.60 11.72
N LYS A 197 10.51 8.26 10.43
CA LYS A 197 11.10 9.13 9.40
C LYS A 197 10.10 10.19 8.93
N TRP A 198 9.38 10.79 9.87
CA TRP A 198 8.33 11.81 9.65
C TRP A 198 8.84 13.00 8.81
N GLU A 199 10.15 13.26 8.84
CA GLU A 199 10.84 14.30 8.06
C GLU A 199 10.74 14.11 6.53
N ARG A 200 10.49 12.87 6.08
CA ARG A 200 10.34 12.55 4.65
C ARG A 200 8.91 12.70 4.16
N TRP A 201 7.95 12.81 5.06
CA TRP A 201 6.55 12.84 4.70
C TRP A 201 6.14 14.28 4.38
N PRO A 202 5.47 14.50 3.25
CA PRO A 202 4.87 15.80 2.94
C PRO A 202 4.10 16.37 4.13
N GLU A 203 4.08 17.69 4.24
CA GLU A 203 3.44 18.44 5.34
C GLU A 203 1.97 18.02 5.59
N THR A 204 1.33 17.50 4.53
CA THR A 204 -0.01 16.89 4.52
C THR A 204 -0.16 15.65 5.40
N PHE A 205 0.92 14.95 5.75
CA PHE A 205 0.90 13.73 6.57
C PHE A 205 1.25 13.96 8.05
N ARG A 206 1.45 15.21 8.48
CA ARG A 206 1.77 15.55 9.87
C ARG A 206 0.63 15.28 10.87
N GLY A 207 -0.58 14.93 10.40
CA GLY A 207 -1.71 14.49 11.22
C GLY A 207 -1.64 12.99 11.56
N LEU A 208 -0.52 12.54 12.12
CA LEU A 208 -0.32 11.14 12.49
C LEU A 208 -0.89 10.85 13.87
N THR A 209 -1.78 9.87 13.97
CA THR A 209 -2.32 9.40 15.26
C THR A 209 -1.75 8.01 15.54
N PHE A 210 -0.92 7.88 16.57
CA PHE A 210 -0.45 6.57 17.02
C PHE A 210 -1.59 5.79 17.65
N LEU A 211 -1.66 4.49 17.34
CA LEU A 211 -2.67 3.59 17.86
C LEU A 211 -2.02 2.41 18.57
N SER A 212 -2.68 1.94 19.62
CA SER A 212 -2.41 0.61 20.15
C SER A 212 -2.89 -0.46 19.15
N VAL A 213 -2.35 -1.67 19.29
CA VAL A 213 -2.78 -2.83 18.49
C VAL A 213 -4.30 -3.06 18.62
N LYS A 214 -4.86 -2.88 19.82
CA LYS A 214 -6.29 -3.06 20.07
C LYS A 214 -7.13 -2.04 19.30
N GLU A 215 -6.80 -0.76 19.41
CA GLU A 215 -7.51 0.32 18.69
C GLU A 215 -7.40 0.13 17.17
N ALA A 216 -6.23 -0.25 16.67
CA ALA A 216 -6.03 -0.53 15.25
C ALA A 216 -6.92 -1.68 14.76
N LYS A 217 -7.01 -2.78 15.52
CA LYS A 217 -7.88 -3.93 15.19
C LYS A 217 -9.37 -3.56 15.20
N GLU A 218 -9.81 -2.76 16.17
CA GLU A 218 -11.18 -2.27 16.24
C GLU A 218 -11.52 -1.42 15.00
N MET A 219 -10.61 -0.54 14.59
CA MET A 219 -10.77 0.29 13.40
C MET A 219 -10.79 -0.52 12.09
N ILE A 220 -9.86 -1.47 11.93
CA ILE A 220 -9.85 -2.38 10.76
C ILE A 220 -11.15 -3.19 10.70
N THR A 221 -11.63 -3.71 11.82
CA THR A 221 -12.89 -4.46 11.89
C THR A 221 -14.08 -3.58 11.50
N HIS A 222 -14.10 -2.32 11.93
CA HIS A 222 -15.12 -1.34 11.52
C HIS A 222 -15.07 -1.06 10.01
N TYR A 223 -13.87 -0.91 9.45
CA TYR A 223 -13.69 -0.73 8.00
C TYR A 223 -14.12 -1.94 7.18
N ASN A 224 -13.84 -3.14 7.68
CA ASN A 224 -14.33 -4.36 7.04
C ASN A 224 -15.87 -4.41 7.04
N LYS A 225 -16.53 -4.10 8.15
CA LYS A 225 -18.00 -4.04 8.22
C LYS A 225 -18.63 -3.03 7.24
N LYS A 226 -17.88 -2.00 6.84
CA LYS A 226 -18.30 -1.04 5.81
C LYS A 226 -18.09 -1.55 4.38
N GLY A 227 -17.48 -2.72 4.19
CA GLY A 227 -17.18 -3.28 2.88
C GLY A 227 -15.85 -2.81 2.28
N LEU A 228 -14.95 -2.22 3.07
CA LEU A 228 -13.66 -1.73 2.59
C LEU A 228 -12.66 -2.86 2.40
N VAL A 229 -11.89 -2.82 1.33
CA VAL A 229 -10.87 -3.83 1.03
C VAL A 229 -9.55 -3.46 1.70
N HIS A 230 -8.98 -4.41 2.43
CA HIS A 230 -7.67 -4.26 3.05
C HIS A 230 -6.57 -4.65 2.04
N SER A 231 -5.52 -3.85 2.01
CA SER A 231 -4.35 -4.11 1.18
C SER A 231 -3.08 -3.71 1.92
N LEU A 232 -2.05 -4.53 1.79
CA LEU A 232 -0.75 -4.28 2.38
C LEU A 232 0.19 -3.69 1.33
N TRP A 233 0.89 -2.62 1.68
CA TRP A 233 1.74 -1.87 0.78
C TRP A 233 3.20 -1.86 1.24
N THR A 234 4.12 -1.94 0.28
CA THR A 234 5.55 -1.78 0.53
C THR A 234 5.96 -0.32 0.39
N PHE A 235 6.83 0.19 1.26
CA PHE A 235 7.52 1.47 1.04
C PHE A 235 9.01 1.19 0.92
N ASN A 236 9.51 1.10 -0.32
CA ASN A 236 10.84 0.63 -0.68
C ASN A 236 11.04 -0.87 -0.36
N VAL A 237 10.90 -1.70 -1.39
CA VAL A 237 10.95 -3.16 -1.31
C VAL A 237 12.23 -3.64 -0.59
N PRO A 238 12.14 -4.64 0.32
CA PRO A 238 10.95 -5.41 0.70
C PRO A 238 10.22 -4.88 1.95
N TYR A 239 10.44 -3.62 2.32
CA TYR A 239 9.91 -3.09 3.58
C TYR A 239 8.40 -2.88 3.54
N ILE A 240 7.71 -3.37 4.56
CA ILE A 240 6.26 -3.21 4.72
C ILE A 240 6.00 -1.82 5.31
N GLY A 241 5.27 -1.04 4.55
CA GLY A 241 5.08 0.37 4.80
C GLY A 241 3.75 0.72 5.43
N GLY A 242 2.67 0.07 4.97
CA GLY A 242 1.34 0.40 5.48
C GLY A 242 0.21 -0.52 5.04
N ILE A 243 -0.91 -0.40 5.72
CA ILE A 243 -2.19 -1.01 5.38
C ILE A 243 -3.12 0.09 4.85
N CYS A 244 -3.70 -0.14 3.68
CA CYS A 244 -4.72 0.72 3.10
C CYS A 244 -6.10 0.06 3.21
N ASN A 245 -7.09 0.86 3.62
CA ASN A 245 -8.50 0.47 3.72
C ASN A 245 -9.30 1.14 2.60
N CYS A 246 -9.42 0.44 1.49
CA CYS A 246 -9.77 1.02 0.20
C CYS A 246 -11.19 0.72 -0.25
N GLU A 247 -11.70 1.59 -1.12
CA GLU A 247 -12.90 1.33 -1.93
C GLU A 247 -12.64 1.72 -3.38
N TYR A 248 -13.24 0.99 -4.33
CA TYR A 248 -13.39 1.45 -5.70
C TYR A 248 -14.57 2.44 -5.78
N PRO A 249 -14.46 3.59 -6.47
CA PRO A 249 -13.36 4.06 -7.33
C PRO A 249 -12.42 5.07 -6.64
N VAL A 250 -12.28 5.03 -5.32
CA VAL A 250 -11.44 6.01 -4.59
C VAL A 250 -9.97 5.64 -4.62
N CYS A 251 -9.66 4.34 -4.52
CA CYS A 251 -8.30 3.86 -4.44
C CYS A 251 -7.58 3.98 -5.80
N GLN A 252 -6.50 4.76 -5.85
CA GLN A 252 -5.64 4.87 -7.03
C GLN A 252 -4.98 3.52 -7.37
N GLY A 253 -4.69 2.69 -6.36
CA GLY A 253 -4.14 1.35 -6.56
C GLY A 253 -5.10 0.42 -7.31
N ILE A 254 -6.34 0.31 -6.80
CA ILE A 254 -7.39 -0.52 -7.42
C ILE A 254 -7.73 0.01 -8.81
N ARG A 255 -7.86 1.34 -8.99
CA ARG A 255 -8.09 1.95 -10.30
C ARG A 255 -6.95 1.72 -11.27
N GLY A 256 -5.72 1.86 -10.80
CA GLY A 256 -4.48 1.51 -11.51
C GLY A 256 -4.56 0.14 -12.19
N ARG A 257 -5.02 -0.85 -11.42
CA ARG A 257 -5.16 -2.24 -11.88
C ARG A 257 -6.42 -2.48 -12.71
N LEU A 258 -7.58 -1.97 -12.31
CA LEU A 258 -8.86 -2.25 -12.95
C LEU A 258 -9.12 -1.39 -14.19
N ASP A 259 -8.94 -0.08 -14.08
CA ASP A 259 -9.26 0.88 -15.15
C ASP A 259 -8.12 0.91 -16.19
N TYR A 260 -6.86 0.87 -15.73
CA TYR A 260 -5.69 1.01 -16.59
C TYR A 260 -4.92 -0.29 -16.82
N GLY A 261 -5.29 -1.41 -16.20
CA GLY A 261 -4.69 -2.73 -16.45
C GLY A 261 -3.22 -2.83 -16.02
N VAL A 262 -2.75 -2.02 -15.07
CA VAL A 262 -1.38 -2.10 -14.56
C VAL A 262 -1.29 -3.15 -13.45
N GLU A 263 -1.23 -4.41 -13.89
CA GLU A 263 -0.20 -5.34 -13.44
C GLU A 263 0.14 -5.34 -11.93
N SER A 264 1.31 -4.77 -11.68
CA SER A 264 2.07 -4.85 -10.46
C SER A 264 1.75 -3.75 -9.46
N ILE A 265 0.72 -2.91 -9.68
CA ILE A 265 0.32 -1.92 -8.68
C ILE A 265 -0.26 -2.62 -7.46
N ILE A 266 -1.21 -3.51 -7.67
CA ILE A 266 -1.85 -4.28 -6.60
C ILE A 266 -2.01 -5.73 -7.04
N LEU A 267 -1.35 -6.61 -6.29
CA LEU A 267 -1.43 -8.05 -6.44
C LEU A 267 -2.72 -8.56 -5.78
N LYS A 268 -3.23 -9.65 -6.33
CA LYS A 268 -4.32 -10.47 -5.79
C LYS A 268 -3.84 -11.17 -4.52
N GLY A 269 -4.78 -11.38 -3.61
CA GLY A 269 -4.54 -12.12 -2.38
C GLY A 269 -4.32 -13.61 -2.61
N GLU A 270 -3.79 -14.25 -1.58
CA GLU A 270 -3.54 -15.69 -1.53
C GLU A 270 -4.83 -16.52 -1.56
N TRP A 271 -5.98 -15.89 -1.31
CA TRP A 271 -7.29 -16.52 -1.29
C TRP A 271 -8.12 -16.21 -2.53
N CYS A 272 -9.12 -17.05 -2.79
CA CYS A 272 -10.12 -16.86 -3.82
C CYS A 272 -11.49 -17.29 -3.31
N ALA A 273 -12.53 -16.53 -3.64
CA ALA A 273 -13.90 -16.89 -3.28
C ALA A 273 -14.42 -18.01 -4.18
N LYS A 274 -15.10 -18.99 -3.59
CA LYS A 274 -15.76 -20.11 -4.25
C LYS A 274 -17.23 -20.18 -3.79
N PRO A 275 -18.21 -20.29 -4.71
CA PRO A 275 -19.62 -20.33 -4.33
C PRO A 275 -20.03 -21.73 -3.85
N LEU A 276 -20.77 -21.78 -2.74
CA LEU A 276 -21.48 -22.97 -2.26
C LEU A 276 -22.93 -22.88 -2.74
N TYR A 277 -23.24 -23.53 -3.86
CA TYR A 277 -24.55 -23.37 -4.53
C TYR A 277 -25.73 -23.88 -3.70
N GLU A 278 -25.50 -24.83 -2.80
CA GLU A 278 -26.52 -25.40 -1.91
C GLU A 278 -27.07 -24.34 -0.95
N ASN A 279 -26.19 -23.52 -0.38
CA ASN A 279 -26.55 -22.48 0.60
C ASN A 279 -26.98 -21.15 -0.06
N CYS A 280 -26.72 -20.99 -1.36
CA CYS A 280 -26.96 -19.72 -2.05
C CYS A 280 -28.46 -19.53 -2.33
N THR A 281 -29.08 -18.48 -1.80
CA THR A 281 -30.50 -18.16 -2.05
C THR A 281 -30.72 -17.20 -3.22
N GLY A 282 -29.65 -16.72 -3.85
CA GLY A 282 -29.75 -15.72 -4.93
C GLY A 282 -30.01 -14.28 -4.46
N CYS A 283 -29.79 -13.95 -3.18
CA CYS A 283 -30.07 -12.61 -2.64
C CYS A 283 -29.21 -11.47 -3.23
N GLY A 284 -28.08 -11.80 -3.87
CA GLY A 284 -27.20 -10.82 -4.53
C GLY A 284 -26.39 -9.91 -3.60
N ASN A 285 -26.41 -10.11 -2.28
CA ASN A 285 -25.69 -9.22 -1.35
C ASN A 285 -24.18 -9.21 -1.61
N CYS A 286 -23.58 -10.38 -1.84
CA CYS A 286 -22.16 -10.51 -2.16
C CYS A 286 -21.74 -9.78 -3.45
N VAL A 287 -22.65 -9.66 -4.43
CA VAL A 287 -22.39 -8.92 -5.67
C VAL A 287 -22.16 -7.43 -5.37
N ARG A 288 -22.92 -6.86 -4.42
CA ARG A 288 -22.79 -5.44 -4.01
C ARG A 288 -21.44 -5.13 -3.37
N TYR A 289 -20.89 -6.07 -2.60
CA TYR A 289 -19.59 -5.91 -1.93
C TYR A 289 -18.40 -6.22 -2.84
N CYS A 290 -18.62 -6.78 -4.03
CA CYS A 290 -17.55 -7.10 -4.96
C CYS A 290 -17.07 -5.86 -5.72
N GLN A 291 -16.03 -5.20 -5.21
CA GLN A 291 -15.42 -4.02 -5.84
C GLN A 291 -14.63 -4.32 -7.13
N PHE A 292 -14.37 -5.60 -7.41
CA PHE A 292 -13.50 -6.05 -8.52
C PHE A 292 -14.28 -6.60 -9.73
N GLY A 293 -15.62 -6.56 -9.68
CA GLY A 293 -16.45 -7.08 -10.77
C GLY A 293 -16.31 -8.59 -11.01
N ALA A 294 -15.93 -9.35 -9.98
CA ALA A 294 -15.74 -10.80 -10.06
C ALA A 294 -17.05 -11.60 -9.87
N MET A 295 -18.16 -10.96 -9.51
CA MET A 295 -19.42 -11.64 -9.22
C MET A 295 -20.53 -11.19 -10.17
N SER A 296 -21.38 -12.14 -10.56
CA SER A 296 -22.56 -11.88 -11.41
C SER A 296 -23.74 -12.76 -11.00
N MET A 297 -24.95 -12.28 -11.22
CA MET A 297 -26.17 -13.06 -10.98
C MET A 297 -26.47 -13.95 -12.18
N GLN A 298 -26.59 -15.26 -11.96
CA GLN A 298 -27.13 -16.20 -12.94
C GLN A 298 -28.65 -16.26 -12.79
N LEU A 299 -29.35 -15.49 -13.63
CA LEU A 299 -30.82 -15.38 -13.59
C LEU A 299 -31.52 -16.73 -13.81
N SER A 300 -30.97 -17.59 -14.68
CA SER A 300 -31.56 -18.91 -14.98
C SER A 300 -31.56 -19.89 -13.80
N ARG A 301 -30.60 -19.75 -12.88
CA ARG A 301 -30.48 -20.63 -11.70
C ARG A 301 -30.85 -19.93 -10.40
N ASN A 302 -31.08 -18.61 -10.44
CA ASN A 302 -31.18 -17.74 -9.29
C ASN A 302 -30.01 -17.93 -8.29
N LYS A 303 -28.78 -18.02 -8.82
CA LYS A 303 -27.55 -18.21 -8.03
C LYS A 303 -26.51 -17.17 -8.42
N VAL A 304 -25.54 -16.93 -7.53
CA VAL A 304 -24.38 -16.07 -7.83
C VAL A 304 -23.29 -16.91 -8.47
N ALA A 305 -22.74 -16.43 -9.58
CA ALA A 305 -21.52 -16.95 -10.17
C ALA A 305 -20.33 -16.07 -9.81
N ILE A 306 -19.19 -16.71 -9.56
CA ILE A 306 -17.93 -16.06 -9.22
C ILE A 306 -16.90 -16.39 -10.30
N ASP A 307 -16.37 -15.36 -10.95
CA ASP A 307 -15.19 -15.45 -11.81
C ASP A 307 -13.92 -15.41 -10.94
N MET A 308 -13.36 -16.60 -10.71
CA MET A 308 -12.17 -16.76 -9.90
C MET A 308 -10.91 -16.08 -10.49
N LYS A 309 -10.86 -15.85 -11.82
CA LYS A 309 -9.75 -15.14 -12.47
C LYS A 309 -9.79 -13.65 -12.12
N LYS A 310 -10.99 -13.07 -12.04
CA LYS A 310 -11.19 -11.68 -11.61
C LYS A 310 -11.11 -11.50 -10.10
N CYS A 311 -11.36 -12.53 -9.30
CA CYS A 311 -11.30 -12.45 -7.84
C CYS A 311 -9.92 -11.99 -7.35
N PHE A 312 -9.92 -11.02 -6.41
CA PHE A 312 -8.73 -10.52 -5.72
C PHE A 312 -8.55 -11.11 -4.31
N GLY A 313 -9.49 -11.93 -3.82
CA GLY A 313 -9.34 -12.60 -2.53
C GLY A 313 -9.60 -11.75 -1.30
N CYS A 314 -10.28 -10.60 -1.42
CA CYS A 314 -10.49 -9.68 -0.28
C CYS A 314 -11.41 -10.18 0.84
N GLY A 315 -12.12 -11.30 0.66
CA GLY A 315 -13.01 -11.88 1.68
C GLY A 315 -14.32 -11.12 1.94
N GLN A 316 -14.53 -9.94 1.34
CA GLN A 316 -15.72 -9.10 1.59
C GLN A 316 -17.05 -9.82 1.34
N CYS A 317 -17.08 -10.65 0.29
CA CYS A 317 -18.25 -11.43 -0.07
C CYS A 317 -18.59 -12.53 0.94
N GLU A 318 -17.59 -13.17 1.54
CA GLU A 318 -17.77 -14.19 2.58
C GLU A 318 -18.39 -13.55 3.82
N LYS A 319 -17.77 -12.46 4.32
CA LYS A 319 -18.20 -11.78 5.55
C LYS A 319 -19.60 -11.20 5.47
N HIS A 320 -20.05 -10.79 4.29
CA HIS A 320 -21.37 -10.19 4.09
C HIS A 320 -22.39 -11.18 3.52
N CYS A 321 -22.09 -12.48 3.44
CA CYS A 321 -23.08 -13.47 3.03
C CYS A 321 -23.97 -13.88 4.22
N PRO A 322 -25.28 -13.60 4.22
CA PRO A 322 -26.15 -13.98 5.34
C PRO A 322 -26.34 -15.50 5.47
N ASN A 323 -26.09 -16.25 4.39
CA ASN A 323 -26.32 -17.69 4.32
C ASN A 323 -25.01 -18.50 4.29
N SER A 324 -23.86 -17.85 4.51
CA SER A 324 -22.54 -18.51 4.45
C SER A 324 -22.36 -19.34 3.17
N ALA A 325 -22.79 -18.78 2.03
CA ALA A 325 -22.79 -19.46 0.74
C ALA A 325 -21.50 -19.24 -0.07
N ILE A 326 -20.45 -18.75 0.58
CA ILE A 326 -19.16 -18.43 -0.04
C ILE A 326 -18.07 -18.98 0.86
N GLU A 327 -17.14 -19.72 0.25
CA GLU A 327 -15.97 -20.30 0.88
C GLU A 327 -14.72 -19.60 0.33
N MET A 328 -13.74 -19.30 1.18
CA MET A 328 -12.43 -18.81 0.75
C MET A 328 -11.47 -19.99 0.59
N VAL A 329 -11.00 -20.22 -0.63
CA VAL A 329 -10.04 -21.29 -0.95
C VAL A 329 -8.67 -20.70 -1.27
N GLU A 330 -7.60 -21.45 -0.99
CA GLU A 330 -6.25 -21.03 -1.36
C GLU A 330 -6.08 -20.99 -2.88
N ARG A 331 -5.69 -19.82 -3.41
CA ARG A 331 -5.41 -19.59 -4.83
C ARG A 331 -4.34 -20.55 -5.35
N ARG A 332 -3.29 -20.77 -4.56
CA ARG A 332 -2.18 -21.68 -4.91
C ARG A 332 -2.63 -23.11 -5.18
N LYS A 333 -3.60 -23.62 -4.41
CA LYS A 333 -4.10 -25.00 -4.52
C LYS A 333 -5.20 -25.15 -5.57
N THR A 334 -5.67 -24.05 -6.15
CA THR A 334 -6.78 -24.05 -7.09
C THR A 334 -6.28 -24.11 -8.54
N PRO A 335 -6.60 -25.19 -9.30
CA PRO A 335 -6.18 -25.30 -10.70
C PRO A 335 -6.71 -24.15 -11.57
N GLY A 336 -5.88 -23.63 -12.47
CA GLY A 336 -6.25 -22.59 -13.43
C GLY A 336 -6.16 -21.15 -12.91
N ILE A 337 -5.89 -20.94 -11.63
CA ILE A 337 -5.63 -19.61 -11.04
C ILE A 337 -4.37 -19.54 -10.18
N SER A 338 -3.59 -20.62 -10.09
CA SER A 338 -2.37 -20.75 -9.26
C SER A 338 -1.30 -19.68 -9.54
N ASP A 339 -1.26 -19.22 -10.78
CA ASP A 339 -0.26 -18.28 -11.30
C ASP A 339 -0.85 -16.90 -11.62
N LEU A 340 -2.13 -16.68 -11.30
CA LEU A 340 -2.83 -15.41 -11.53
C LEU A 340 -2.76 -14.53 -10.28
N TRP A 341 -1.76 -13.65 -10.26
CA TRP A 341 -1.45 -12.73 -9.16
C TRP A 341 -1.71 -11.27 -9.49
#